data_AF-A0A3D2G4J1-F1
#
_entry.id   AF-A0A3D2G4J1-F1
#
_cell.length_a   1.000
_cell.length_b   1.000
_cell.length_c   1.000
_cell.angle_alpha   90.00
_cell.angle_beta   90.00
_cell.angle_gamma   90.00
#
_symmetry.space_group_name_H-M   'P 1'
#
loop_
_entity.id
_entity.type
_entity.pdbx_description
1 polymer ?
#
loop_
_entity_poly.entity_id
_entity_poly.type
_entity_poly.pdbx_seq_one_letter_code
_entity_poly.pdbx_strand_id
1 'polypeptide(L)' 'MNKTELIDAMASKTGMTKKNAEAALNAFVETVSEELVKGGKVALTGFGTFEVS' A
#
# COMPACT_ATOMS: atom_id res chain seq x y z
N MET A 1 10.81 0.11 -10.46
CA MET A 1 9.54 0.44 -9.80
C MET A 1 9.81 1.33 -8.60
N ASN A 2 9.75 2.64 -8.80
CA ASN A 2 9.64 3.64 -7.75
C ASN A 2 8.15 3.89 -7.42
N LYS A 3 7.86 4.81 -6.49
CA LYS A 3 6.49 5.13 -6.06
C LYS A 3 5.58 5.56 -7.22
N THR A 4 6.09 6.40 -8.14
CA THR A 4 5.33 6.87 -9.31
C THR A 4 5.00 5.73 -10.25
N GLU A 5 5.98 4.89 -10.57
CA GLU A 5 5.79 3.71 -11.43
C GLU A 5 4.79 2.71 -10.82
N LEU A 6 4.77 2.56 -9.49
CA LEU A 6 3.79 1.74 -8.78
C LEU A 6 2.37 2.31 -8.89
N ILE A 7 2.20 3.63 -8.71
CA ILE A 7 0.91 4.31 -8.88
C ILE A 7 0.37 4.12 -10.30
N ASP A 8 1.23 4.29 -11.31
CA ASP A 8 0.84 4.11 -12.71
C ASP A 8 0.46 2.66 -13.02
N ALA A 9 1.19 1.69 -12.47
CA ALA A 9 0.84 0.27 -12.58
C ALA A 9 -0.49 -0.07 -11.88
N MET A 10 -0.74 0.50 -10.69
CA MET A 10 -2.00 0.33 -9.97
C MET A 10 -3.16 0.92 -10.77
N ALA A 11 -3.05 2.16 -11.23
CA ALA A 11 -4.08 2.82 -12.04
C ALA A 11 -4.42 2.00 -13.30
N SER A 12 -3.39 1.51 -13.99
CA SER A 12 -3.57 0.70 -15.20
C SER A 12 -4.24 -0.65 -14.92
N LYS A 13 -3.92 -1.31 -13.80
CA LYS A 13 -4.49 -2.61 -13.43
C LYS A 13 -5.91 -2.54 -12.89
N THR A 14 -6.27 -1.44 -12.22
CA THR A 14 -7.58 -1.29 -11.57
C THR A 14 -8.56 -0.45 -12.39
N GLY A 15 -8.09 0.25 -13.44
CA GLY A 15 -8.88 1.23 -14.19
C GLY A 15 -9.14 2.53 -13.41
N MET A 16 -8.47 2.72 -12.27
CA MET A 16 -8.58 3.95 -11.49
C MET A 16 -7.86 5.11 -12.17
N THR A 17 -8.31 6.33 -11.89
CA THR A 17 -7.52 7.51 -12.22
C THR A 17 -6.21 7.51 -11.45
N LYS A 18 -5.16 8.13 -12.01
CA LYS A 18 -3.85 8.25 -11.33
C LYS A 18 -3.98 8.87 -9.93
N LYS A 19 -4.82 9.89 -9.79
CA LYS A 19 -5.14 10.54 -8.51
C LYS A 19 -5.71 9.55 -7.49
N ASN A 20 -6.66 8.71 -7.90
CA ASN A 20 -7.27 7.74 -6.98
C ASN A 20 -6.29 6.61 -6.63
N ALA A 21 -5.45 6.17 -7.58
CA ALA A 21 -4.41 5.17 -7.31
C ALA A 21 -3.35 5.70 -6.33
N GLU A 22 -2.95 6.96 -6.48
CA GLU A 22 -2.07 7.64 -5.53
C GLU A 22 -2.69 7.73 -4.13
N ALA A 23 -3.94 8.17 -4.04
CA ALA A 23 -4.67 8.23 -2.77
C ALA A 23 -4.76 6.85 -2.10
N ALA A 24 -5.05 5.79 -2.87
CA ALA A 24 -5.13 4.42 -2.35
C ALA A 24 -3.78 3.91 -1.84
N LEU A 25 -2.68 4.17 -2.57
CA LEU A 25 -1.35 3.77 -2.13
C LEU A 25 -0.94 4.51 -0.86
N ASN A 26 -1.21 5.81 -0.77
CA ASN A 26 -0.90 6.60 0.43
C ASN A 26 -1.70 6.09 1.64
N ALA A 27 -3.01 5.86 1.48
CA ALA A 27 -3.86 5.33 2.54
C ALA A 27 -3.40 3.94 3.01
N PHE A 28 -2.97 3.08 2.08
CA PHE A 28 -2.40 1.77 2.42
C PHE A 28 -1.13 1.92 3.27
N VAL A 29 -0.18 2.75 2.83
CA VAL A 29 1.08 2.97 3.56
C VAL A 29 0.82 3.53 4.96
N GLU A 30 -0.08 4.51 5.07
CA GLU A 30 -0.47 5.12 6.35
C GLU A 30 -1.10 4.08 7.29
N THR A 31 -2.11 3.35 6.82
CA THR A 31 -2.84 2.35 7.62
C THR A 31 -1.90 1.25 8.13
N VAL A 32 -1.03 0.74 7.25
CA VAL A 32 -0.02 -0.26 7.66
C VAL A 32 0.93 0.34 8.67
N SER A 33 1.44 1.55 8.44
CA SER A 33 2.39 2.19 9.35
C SER A 33 1.80 2.42 10.74
N GLU A 34 0.54 2.87 10.82
CA GLU A 34 -0.16 3.06 12.10
C GLU A 34 -0.32 1.75 12.89
N GLU A 35 -0.62 0.64 12.22
CA GLU A 35 -0.75 -0.66 12.86
C GLU A 35 0.60 -1.15 13.39
N LEU A 36 1.65 -0.98 12.59
CA LEU A 36 3.01 -1.37 12.97
C LEU A 36 3.53 -0.58 14.17
N VAL A 37 3.26 0.73 14.24
CA VAL A 37 3.66 1.56 15.39
C VAL A 37 3.02 1.09 16.70
N LYS A 38 1.85 0.46 16.65
CA LYS A 38 1.17 -0.13 17.83
C LYS A 38 1.76 -1.48 18.26
N GLY A 39 2.80 -1.97 17.57
CA GLY A 39 3.33 -3.34 17.73
C GLY A 39 2.43 -4.41 17.10
N GLY A 40 1.47 -3.99 16.27
CA GLY A 40 0.58 -4.87 15.54
C GLY A 40 1.27 -5.54 14.34
N LYS A 41 0.50 -6.41 13.67
CA LYS A 41 0.97 -7.14 12.47
C LYS A 41 -0.09 -7.05 11.38
N VAL A 42 0.35 -6.81 10.14
CA VAL A 42 -0.53 -6.81 8.97
C VAL A 42 -0.19 -8.00 8.08
N ALA A 43 -1.09 -8.97 7.97
CA ALA A 43 -0.93 -10.15 7.13
C ALA A 43 -1.77 -10.03 5.85
N LEU A 44 -1.10 -10.11 4.69
CA LEU A 44 -1.73 -10.15 3.36
C LEU A 44 -1.48 -11.53 2.73
N THR A 45 -2.51 -12.38 2.74
CA THR A 45 -2.42 -13.75 2.20
C THR A 45 -1.95 -13.74 0.75
N GLY A 46 -0.93 -14.54 0.44
CA GLY A 46 -0.33 -14.63 -0.90
C GLY A 46 0.68 -13.53 -1.22
N PHE A 47 0.93 -12.59 -0.32
CA PHE A 47 1.94 -11.54 -0.48
C PHE A 47 3.00 -11.56 0.63
N GLY A 48 2.56 -11.45 1.89
CA GLY A 48 3.49 -11.42 3.03
C GLY A 48 2.87 -10.88 4.32
N THR A 49 3.68 -10.80 5.36
CA THR A 49 3.33 -10.20 6.65
C THR A 49 4.27 -9.04 6.94
N PHE A 50 3.73 -7.93 7.41
CA PHE A 50 4.47 -6.78 7.88
C PHE A 50 4.43 -6.75 9.41
N GLU A 51 5.60 -6.57 10.02
CA GLU A 51 5.79 -6.39 11.46
C GLU A 51 7.02 -5.50 11.70
N VAL A 52 7.07 -4.82 12.85
CA VAL A 52 8.27 -4.11 13.32
C VAL A 52 9.03 -5.01 14.29
N SER A 53 10.35 -5.07 14.12
CA SER A 53 11.28 -5.90 14.90
C SER A 53 12.18 -5.05 15.78
#